data_AF-A0A7S0RW91-F1
#
_entry.id   AF-A0A7S0RW91-F1
#
_cell.length_a   1.000
_cell.length_b   1.000
_cell.length_c   1.000
_cell.angle_alpha   90.00
_cell.angle_beta   90.00
_cell.angle_gamma   90.00
#
_symmetry.space_group_name_H-M   'P 1'
#
loop_
_entity.id
_entity.type
_entity.pdbx_description
1 polymer ?
#
loop_
_entity_poly.entity_id
_entity_poly.type
_entity_poly.pdbx_seq_one_letter_code
_entity_poly.pdbx_strand_id
1 'polypeptide(L)'
;QWGIAVDQARENVAWTLQTLSPNALELSALWSGFQDKLLVDVTSPEFKVQNPMDMESFQAFQTDICERTKAALWTVWLPKSAEVFRRCPPLYINGDAEAYYMSVAILQSNQLRSLVQDSMDKYKSFFELHDLPEEYWMPDPLAERLLWSCEPAFYVEVKVVNQREYCFVPPFREVE
;
A
#
# COMPACT_ATOMS: atom_id res chain seq x y z
N GLN A 1 -3.75 43.33 -14.72
CA GLN A 1 -4.68 42.27 -14.28
C GLN A 1 -3.92 41.04 -13.77
N TRP A 2 -2.94 40.51 -14.50
CA TRP A 2 -2.11 39.38 -14.04
C TRP A 2 -1.33 39.65 -12.75
N GLY A 3 -0.69 40.82 -12.60
CA GLY A 3 0.06 41.16 -11.38
C GLY A 3 -0.79 41.16 -10.11
N ILE A 4 -2.01 41.72 -10.17
CA ILE A 4 -2.96 41.75 -9.06
C ILE A 4 -3.41 40.33 -8.69
N ALA A 5 -3.67 39.48 -9.68
CA ALA A 5 -4.04 38.08 -9.44
C ALA A 5 -2.89 37.27 -8.82
N VAL A 6 -1.64 37.53 -9.22
CA VAL A 6 -0.45 36.90 -8.63
C VAL A 6 -0.25 37.39 -7.19
N ASP A 7 -0.43 38.67 -6.91
CA ASP A 7 -0.29 39.21 -5.56
C ASP A 7 -1.39 38.68 -4.62
N GLN A 8 -2.64 38.58 -5.09
CA GLN A 8 -3.73 37.93 -4.35
C GLN A 8 -3.50 36.43 -4.17
N ALA A 9 -2.97 35.73 -5.18
CA ALA A 9 -2.61 34.33 -5.03
C ALA A 9 -1.46 34.15 -4.02
N ARG A 10 -0.47 35.04 -4.02
CA ARG A 10 0.65 35.02 -3.04
C ARG A 10 0.17 35.36 -1.64
N GLU A 11 -0.73 36.32 -1.48
CA GLU A 11 -1.37 36.58 -0.19
C GLU A 11 -2.16 35.36 0.25
N ASN A 12 -3.04 34.83 -0.59
CA ASN A 12 -3.84 33.64 -0.25
C ASN A 12 -2.95 32.45 0.09
N VAL A 13 -1.85 32.22 -0.63
CA VAL A 13 -0.87 31.21 -0.29
C VAL A 13 -0.17 31.56 1.03
N ALA A 14 0.32 32.77 1.24
CA ALA A 14 0.98 33.14 2.50
C ALA A 14 0.05 33.02 3.72
N TRP A 15 -1.24 33.35 3.55
CA TRP A 15 -2.28 33.26 4.56
C TRP A 15 -2.74 31.81 4.76
N THR A 16 -2.79 30.97 3.72
CA THR A 16 -3.36 29.60 3.81
C THR A 16 -2.30 28.52 4.02
N LEU A 17 -1.08 28.74 3.56
CA LEU A 17 0.02 27.76 3.60
C LEU A 17 0.72 27.86 4.97
N GLN A 18 0.16 27.17 5.96
CA GLN A 18 0.75 26.96 7.30
C GLN A 18 1.95 25.96 7.27
N THR A 19 2.60 25.81 6.12
CA THR A 19 3.51 24.70 5.74
C THR A 19 4.82 24.63 6.50
N LEU A 20 5.15 25.63 7.32
CA LEU A 20 6.38 25.64 8.13
C LEU A 20 6.08 25.62 9.64
N SER A 21 4.93 25.07 10.04
CA SER A 21 4.70 24.84 11.47
C SER A 21 5.68 23.79 11.99
N PRO A 22 6.29 23.99 13.18
CA PRO A 22 7.16 22.99 13.80
C PRO A 22 6.48 21.61 13.94
N ASN A 23 5.17 21.62 14.17
CA ASN A 23 4.34 20.42 14.20
C ASN A 23 4.32 19.67 12.87
N ALA A 24 4.16 20.35 11.73
CA ALA A 24 4.19 19.70 10.43
C ALA A 24 5.54 19.02 10.15
N LEU A 25 6.65 19.66 10.55
CA LEU A 25 7.99 19.09 10.43
C LEU A 25 8.16 17.85 11.32
N GLU A 26 7.76 17.93 12.59
CA GLU A 26 7.84 16.79 13.50
C GLU A 26 6.94 15.62 13.07
N LEU A 27 5.73 15.91 12.59
CA LEU A 27 4.83 14.88 12.05
C LEU A 27 5.39 14.24 10.77
N SER A 28 6.03 15.02 9.90
CA SER A 28 6.72 14.48 8.73
C SER A 28 7.93 13.61 9.11
N ALA A 29 8.71 14.03 10.10
CA ALA A 29 9.83 13.23 10.63
C ALA A 29 9.35 11.96 11.35
N LEU A 30 8.19 12.01 12.01
CA LEU A 30 7.55 10.82 12.57
C LEU A 30 7.13 9.85 11.45
N TRP A 31 6.56 10.38 10.36
CA TRP A 31 6.11 9.57 9.22
C TRP A 31 7.26 8.88 8.48
N SER A 32 8.48 9.45 8.45
CA SER A 32 9.60 8.80 7.77
C SER A 32 9.94 7.41 8.35
N GLY A 33 9.56 7.11 9.60
CA GLY A 33 9.66 5.75 10.16
C GLY A 33 8.58 4.77 9.70
N PHE A 34 7.59 5.23 8.95
CA PHE A 34 6.46 4.46 8.41
C PHE A 34 6.39 4.53 6.88
N GLN A 35 7.14 5.41 6.23
CA GLN A 35 7.09 5.63 4.77
C GLN A 35 7.38 4.36 3.96
N ASP A 36 8.28 3.50 4.44
CA ASP A 36 8.71 2.29 3.75
C ASP A 36 7.86 1.06 4.15
N LYS A 37 6.84 1.26 4.99
CA LYS A 37 5.93 0.19 5.39
C LYS A 37 4.82 0.02 4.37
N LEU A 38 4.44 -1.22 4.13
CA LEU A 38 3.38 -1.59 3.21
C LEU A 38 2.26 -2.34 3.96
N LEU A 39 1.06 -2.31 3.39
CA LEU A 39 -0.09 -3.12 3.84
C LEU A 39 -0.05 -4.55 3.30
N VAL A 40 0.84 -4.80 2.36
CA VAL A 40 1.06 -6.09 1.71
C VAL A 40 2.55 -6.40 1.74
N ASP A 41 2.89 -7.66 1.65
CA ASP A 41 4.28 -8.09 1.54
C ASP A 41 4.44 -9.12 0.43
N VAL A 42 5.17 -8.70 -0.60
CA VAL A 42 5.45 -9.50 -1.80
C VAL A 42 6.94 -9.56 -2.11
N THR A 43 7.79 -9.04 -1.21
CA THR A 43 9.24 -8.90 -1.48
C THR A 43 10.14 -9.34 -0.35
N SER A 44 9.61 -9.49 0.87
CA SER A 44 10.41 -9.90 2.01
C SER A 44 11.03 -11.29 1.80
N PRO A 45 12.16 -11.58 2.46
CA PRO A 45 12.71 -12.93 2.51
C PRO A 45 11.69 -13.96 3.03
N GLU A 46 10.91 -13.60 4.04
CA GLU A 46 9.89 -14.46 4.64
C GLU A 46 8.82 -14.85 3.63
N PHE A 47 8.35 -13.89 2.83
CA PHE A 47 7.41 -14.13 1.74
C PHE A 47 8.04 -15.02 0.66
N LYS A 48 9.25 -14.70 0.21
CA LYS A 48 9.95 -15.45 -0.86
C LYS A 48 10.21 -16.90 -0.51
N VAL A 49 10.50 -17.21 0.76
CA VAL A 49 10.74 -18.59 1.22
C VAL A 49 9.45 -19.42 1.19
N GLN A 50 8.30 -18.79 1.40
CA GLN A 50 7.00 -19.47 1.39
C GLN A 50 6.35 -19.49 0.00
N ASN A 51 6.85 -18.72 -0.95
CA ASN A 51 6.36 -18.70 -2.32
C ASN A 51 6.92 -19.89 -3.14
N PRO A 52 6.12 -20.57 -3.98
CA PRO A 52 4.67 -20.43 -4.16
C PRO A 52 3.86 -21.02 -3.01
N MET A 53 2.72 -20.40 -2.69
CA MET A 53 1.78 -20.81 -1.65
C MET A 53 0.39 -21.06 -2.25
N ASP A 54 -0.49 -21.77 -1.54
CA ASP A 54 -1.91 -21.84 -1.93
C ASP A 54 -2.60 -20.49 -1.67
N MET A 55 -3.76 -20.28 -2.32
CA MET A 55 -4.49 -19.02 -2.26
C MET A 55 -4.94 -18.65 -0.84
N GLU A 56 -5.37 -19.61 -0.03
CA GLU A 56 -5.83 -19.36 1.34
C GLU A 56 -4.66 -18.94 2.23
N SER A 57 -3.53 -19.65 2.14
CA SER A 57 -2.29 -19.30 2.83
C SER A 57 -1.78 -17.91 2.43
N PHE A 58 -1.83 -17.58 1.13
CA PHE A 58 -1.47 -16.24 0.66
C PHE A 58 -2.38 -15.16 1.22
N GLN A 59 -3.70 -15.36 1.15
CA GLN A 59 -4.67 -14.42 1.69
C GLN A 59 -4.46 -14.21 3.20
N ALA A 60 -4.23 -15.29 3.94
CA ALA A 60 -3.96 -15.25 5.37
C ALA A 60 -2.66 -14.48 5.68
N PHE A 61 -1.59 -14.73 4.93
CA PHE A 61 -0.31 -14.03 5.07
C PHE A 61 -0.47 -12.52 4.82
N GLN A 62 -1.09 -12.13 3.69
CA GLN A 62 -1.30 -10.72 3.38
C GLN A 62 -2.22 -10.04 4.41
N THR A 63 -3.24 -10.74 4.89
CA THR A 63 -4.15 -10.23 5.93
C THR A 63 -3.40 -9.97 7.24
N ASP A 64 -2.54 -10.89 7.68
CA ASP A 64 -1.73 -10.71 8.89
C ASP A 64 -0.77 -9.53 8.76
N ILE A 65 -0.10 -9.37 7.61
CA ILE A 65 0.76 -8.20 7.34
C ILE A 65 -0.04 -6.89 7.40
N CYS A 66 -1.21 -6.87 6.77
CA CYS A 66 -2.10 -5.72 6.78
C CYS A 66 -2.52 -5.34 8.20
N GLU A 67 -2.94 -6.32 9.01
CA GLU A 67 -3.34 -6.09 10.41
C GLU A 67 -2.16 -5.66 11.29
N ARG A 68 -0.95 -6.20 11.09
CA ARG A 68 0.26 -5.74 11.80
C ARG A 68 0.60 -4.29 11.48
N THR A 69 0.53 -3.91 10.20
CA THR A 69 0.80 -2.53 9.78
C THR A 69 -0.26 -1.58 10.32
N LYS A 70 -1.55 -1.93 10.25
CA LYS A 70 -2.64 -1.17 10.87
C LYS A 70 -2.45 -1.02 12.38
N ALA A 71 -2.11 -2.11 13.07
CA ALA A 71 -1.85 -2.10 14.50
C ALA A 71 -0.69 -1.17 14.84
N ALA A 72 0.41 -1.17 14.06
CA ALA A 72 1.52 -0.25 14.25
C ALA A 72 1.12 1.22 14.04
N LEU A 73 0.26 1.51 13.05
CA LEU A 73 -0.28 2.86 12.85
C LEU A 73 -1.12 3.30 14.06
N TRP A 74 -1.96 2.42 14.59
CA TRP A 74 -2.87 2.75 15.69
C TRP A 74 -2.19 2.85 17.05
N THR A 75 -1.21 1.99 17.31
CA THR A 75 -0.54 1.88 18.62
C THR A 75 0.72 2.72 18.74
N VAL A 76 1.35 3.08 17.62
CA VAL A 76 2.61 3.83 17.62
C VAL A 76 2.47 5.17 16.92
N TRP A 77 2.04 5.21 15.65
CA TRP A 77 2.02 6.45 14.88
C TRP A 77 0.98 7.45 15.41
N LEU A 78 -0.26 7.01 15.65
CA LEU A 78 -1.33 7.88 16.13
C LEU A 78 -1.03 8.48 17.52
N PRO A 79 -0.62 7.71 18.55
CA PRO A 79 -0.28 8.28 19.85
C PRO A 79 0.92 9.23 19.80
N LYS A 80 1.95 8.91 18.99
CA LYS A 80 3.10 9.80 18.81
C LYS A 80 2.73 11.08 18.07
N SER A 81 1.81 11.01 17.11
CA SER A 81 1.28 12.20 16.43
C SER A 81 0.56 13.12 17.41
N ALA A 82 -0.24 12.56 18.32
CA ALA A 82 -0.87 13.34 19.39
C ALA A 82 0.15 13.96 20.35
N GLU A 83 1.23 13.25 20.67
CA GLU A 83 2.30 13.74 21.54
C GLU A 83 3.04 14.95 20.95
N VAL A 84 3.20 15.03 19.63
CA VAL A 84 3.78 16.21 18.95
C VAL A 84 2.99 17.47 19.34
N PHE A 85 1.66 17.43 19.27
CA PHE A 85 0.81 18.58 19.65
C PHE A 85 0.83 18.88 21.15
N ARG A 86 1.08 17.90 22.01
CA ARG A 86 1.24 18.14 23.45
C ARG A 86 2.56 18.83 23.77
N ARG A 87 3.63 18.46 23.07
CA ARG A 87 4.97 19.01 23.27
C ARG A 87 5.15 20.37 22.62
N CYS A 88 4.58 20.57 21.45
CA CYS A 88 4.68 21.79 20.67
C CYS A 88 3.28 22.38 20.44
N PRO A 89 2.84 23.31 21.30
CA PRO A 89 1.57 23.98 21.12
C PRO A 89 1.46 24.60 19.73
N PRO A 90 0.35 24.38 19.02
CA PRO A 90 0.17 24.90 17.67
C PRO A 90 0.17 26.43 17.67
N LEU A 91 0.98 27.01 16.77
CA LEU A 91 1.04 28.44 16.52
C LEU A 91 0.25 28.75 15.26
N TYR A 92 -0.90 29.41 15.44
CA TYR A 92 -1.78 29.81 14.36
C TYR A 92 -1.34 31.19 13.85
N ILE A 93 -0.71 31.26 12.65
CA ILE A 93 -0.19 32.53 12.11
C ILE A 93 -1.32 33.58 11.93
N ASN A 94 -2.57 33.12 11.72
CA ASN A 94 -3.72 33.99 11.46
C ASN A 94 -4.77 33.97 12.57
N GLY A 95 -4.49 33.30 13.70
CA GLY A 95 -5.52 32.98 14.69
C GLY A 95 -6.59 31.98 14.22
N ASP A 96 -6.47 31.48 12.98
CA ASP A 96 -7.37 30.46 12.41
C ASP A 96 -6.87 29.05 12.77
N ALA A 97 -7.45 28.51 13.84
CA ALA A 97 -7.14 27.15 14.28
C ALA A 97 -7.72 26.09 13.33
N GLU A 98 -8.86 26.37 12.68
CA GLU A 98 -9.52 25.40 11.81
C GLU A 98 -8.70 25.15 10.55
N ALA A 99 -8.27 26.22 9.86
CA ALA A 99 -7.40 26.12 8.70
C ALA A 99 -6.08 25.41 9.01
N TYR A 100 -5.53 25.65 10.20
CA TYR A 100 -4.32 24.96 10.67
C TYR A 100 -4.54 23.45 10.82
N TYR A 101 -5.55 23.02 11.58
CA TYR A 101 -5.80 21.59 11.79
C TYR A 101 -6.22 20.90 10.49
N MET A 102 -6.95 21.59 9.62
CA MET A 102 -7.28 21.08 8.29
C MET A 102 -6.02 20.83 7.46
N SER A 103 -5.06 21.76 7.48
CA SER A 103 -3.78 21.61 6.77
C SER A 103 -2.99 20.40 7.29
N VAL A 104 -2.95 20.21 8.61
CA VAL A 104 -2.27 19.05 9.21
C VAL A 104 -3.01 17.74 8.88
N ALA A 105 -4.34 17.75 8.94
CA ALA A 105 -5.15 16.59 8.57
C ALA A 105 -4.93 16.20 7.11
N ILE A 106 -4.85 17.17 6.19
CA ILE A 106 -4.52 16.94 4.77
C ILE A 106 -3.13 16.33 4.64
N LEU A 107 -2.13 16.86 5.33
CA LEU A 107 -0.76 16.32 5.30
C LEU A 107 -0.73 14.84 5.70
N GLN A 108 -1.32 14.51 6.86
CA GLN A 108 -1.37 13.13 7.35
C GLN A 108 -2.25 12.22 6.47
N SER A 109 -3.34 12.75 5.91
CA SER A 109 -4.18 12.00 4.97
C SER A 109 -3.44 11.66 3.69
N ASN A 110 -2.61 12.57 3.18
CA ASN A 110 -1.78 12.32 2.01
C ASN A 110 -0.73 11.25 2.29
N GLN A 111 -0.10 11.28 3.45
CA GLN A 111 0.83 10.23 3.90
C GLN A 111 0.18 8.84 3.91
N LEU A 112 -1.01 8.71 4.52
CA LEU A 112 -1.76 7.45 4.53
C LEU A 112 -2.18 7.02 3.12
N ARG A 113 -2.58 7.96 2.27
CA ARG A 113 -2.94 7.66 0.88
C ARG A 113 -1.75 7.13 0.09
N SER A 114 -0.57 7.73 0.25
CA SER A 114 0.66 7.24 -0.37
C SER A 114 0.99 5.82 0.07
N LEU A 115 0.86 5.50 1.37
CA LEU A 115 1.07 4.13 1.87
C LEU A 115 0.12 3.11 1.20
N VAL A 116 -1.15 3.46 0.99
CA VAL A 116 -2.10 2.60 0.27
C VAL A 116 -1.71 2.45 -1.20
N GLN A 117 -1.36 3.57 -1.85
CA GLN A 117 -0.95 3.57 -3.25
C GLN A 117 0.30 2.71 -3.46
N ASP A 118 1.36 2.93 -2.68
CA ASP A 118 2.61 2.18 -2.77
C ASP A 118 2.39 0.68 -2.51
N SER A 119 1.48 0.34 -1.58
CA SER A 119 1.10 -1.05 -1.32
C SER A 119 0.41 -1.68 -2.52
N MET A 120 -0.52 -0.97 -3.16
CA MET A 120 -1.21 -1.46 -4.36
C MET A 120 -0.26 -1.61 -5.55
N ASP A 121 0.64 -0.65 -5.75
CA ASP A 121 1.62 -0.68 -6.83
C ASP A 121 2.57 -1.87 -6.67
N LYS A 122 3.00 -2.16 -5.43
CA LYS A 122 3.81 -3.35 -5.13
C LYS A 122 3.04 -4.65 -5.33
N TYR A 123 1.80 -4.72 -4.87
CA TYR A 123 0.94 -5.87 -5.07
C TYR A 123 0.72 -6.17 -6.56
N LYS A 124 0.43 -5.14 -7.35
CA LYS A 124 0.28 -5.24 -8.80
C LYS A 124 1.57 -5.72 -9.47
N SER A 125 2.70 -5.11 -9.11
CA SER A 125 4.01 -5.47 -9.66
C SER A 125 4.34 -6.95 -9.43
N PHE A 126 3.91 -7.53 -8.31
CA PHE A 126 4.08 -8.96 -8.06
C PHE A 126 3.33 -9.82 -9.07
N PHE A 127 2.08 -9.51 -9.40
CA PHE A 127 1.33 -10.28 -10.40
C PHE A 127 1.82 -10.03 -11.82
N GLU A 128 2.28 -8.83 -12.14
CA GLU A 128 2.89 -8.53 -13.44
C GLU A 128 4.15 -9.38 -13.70
N LEU A 129 4.88 -9.77 -12.66
CA LEU A 129 6.02 -10.70 -12.79
C LEU A 129 5.60 -12.14 -13.08
N HIS A 130 4.37 -12.51 -12.73
CA HIS A 130 3.80 -13.85 -12.94
C HIS A 130 2.84 -13.89 -14.13
N ASP A 131 2.67 -12.77 -14.83
CA ASP A 131 1.84 -12.71 -16.03
C ASP A 131 2.54 -13.43 -17.18
N LEU A 132 1.76 -14.18 -17.96
CA LEU A 132 2.29 -14.90 -19.11
C LEU A 132 2.40 -13.93 -20.29
N PRO A 133 3.57 -13.79 -20.93
CA PRO A 133 3.69 -13.02 -22.17
C PRO A 133 2.62 -13.41 -23.19
N GLU A 134 2.09 -12.44 -23.95
CA GLU A 134 1.02 -12.67 -24.94
C GLU A 134 1.34 -13.80 -25.92
N GLU A 135 2.63 -14.02 -26.20
CA GLU A 135 3.14 -15.10 -27.04
C GLU A 135 2.75 -16.50 -26.54
N TYR A 136 2.47 -16.66 -25.24
CA TYR A 136 2.03 -17.90 -24.60
C TYR A 136 0.51 -18.07 -24.56
N TRP A 137 -0.26 -17.09 -25.01
CA TRP A 137 -1.72 -17.19 -25.10
C TRP A 137 -2.16 -18.00 -26.32
N MET A 138 -1.25 -18.23 -27.27
CA MET A 138 -1.49 -19.10 -28.41
C MET A 138 -1.20 -20.57 -28.05
N PRO A 139 -2.08 -21.51 -28.42
CA PRO A 139 -1.82 -22.92 -28.23
C PRO A 139 -0.53 -23.31 -28.96
N ASP A 140 0.36 -24.04 -28.28
CA ASP A 140 1.56 -24.62 -28.85
C ASP A 140 1.27 -26.06 -29.32
N PRO A 141 0.91 -26.27 -30.60
CA PRO A 141 0.57 -27.58 -31.11
C PRO A 141 1.77 -28.54 -31.17
N LEU A 142 2.99 -28.01 -31.10
CA LEU A 142 4.22 -28.79 -31.20
C LEU A 142 4.84 -29.11 -29.83
N ALA A 143 4.31 -28.52 -28.75
CA ALA A 143 4.81 -28.66 -27.39
C ALA A 143 6.32 -28.34 -27.26
N GLU A 144 6.81 -27.43 -28.09
CA GLU A 144 8.20 -26.96 -28.07
C GLU A 144 8.45 -25.97 -26.93
N ARG A 145 7.39 -25.37 -26.38
CA ARG A 145 7.42 -24.37 -25.31
C ARG A 145 7.06 -24.99 -23.98
N LEU A 146 7.95 -24.83 -23.01
CA LEU A 146 7.74 -25.28 -21.63
C LEU A 146 6.98 -24.19 -20.86
N LEU A 147 5.64 -24.18 -21.01
CA LEU A 147 4.73 -23.26 -20.29
C LEU A 147 4.87 -23.34 -18.75
N TRP A 148 5.45 -24.42 -18.24
CA TRP A 148 5.71 -24.67 -16.83
C TRP A 148 7.09 -24.18 -16.34
N SER A 149 7.85 -23.48 -17.18
CA SER A 149 9.16 -22.92 -16.80
C SER A 149 9.08 -21.57 -16.07
N CYS A 150 7.92 -20.92 -16.07
CA CYS A 150 7.68 -19.71 -15.27
C CYS A 150 7.49 -20.07 -13.80
N GLU A 151 8.04 -19.25 -12.89
CA GLU A 151 7.73 -19.39 -11.46
C GLU A 151 6.23 -19.13 -11.26
N PRO A 152 5.48 -20.07 -10.64
CA PRO A 152 4.06 -19.87 -10.42
C PRO A 152 3.82 -18.94 -9.23
N ALA A 153 2.75 -18.14 -9.28
CA ALA A 153 2.33 -17.32 -8.14
C ALA A 153 1.69 -18.18 -7.04
N PHE A 154 0.97 -19.24 -7.45
CA PHE A 154 0.24 -20.12 -6.55
C PHE A 154 0.39 -21.58 -6.97
N TYR A 155 0.23 -22.50 -6.02
CA TYR A 155 -0.03 -23.90 -6.33
C TYR A 155 -1.49 -24.26 -5.98
N VAL A 156 -2.02 -25.28 -6.66
CA VAL A 156 -3.37 -25.81 -6.42
C VAL A 156 -3.26 -27.32 -6.22
N GLU A 157 -3.91 -27.85 -5.19
CA GLU A 157 -3.93 -29.29 -4.93
C GLU A 157 -4.98 -29.97 -5.82
N VAL A 158 -4.60 -31.07 -6.49
CA VAL A 158 -5.54 -31.91 -7.24
C VAL A 158 -5.89 -33.14 -6.41
N LYS A 159 -7.16 -33.27 -6.03
CA LYS A 159 -7.67 -34.44 -5.30
C LYS A 159 -8.42 -35.37 -6.24
N VAL A 160 -8.20 -36.67 -6.07
CA VAL A 160 -8.92 -37.72 -6.78
C VAL A 160 -10.20 -38.02 -5.99
N VAL A 161 -11.35 -37.63 -6.54
CA VAL A 161 -12.66 -37.85 -5.89
C VAL A 161 -13.14 -39.28 -6.11
N ASN A 162 -12.92 -39.81 -7.31
CA ASN A 162 -13.22 -41.19 -7.72
C ASN A 162 -12.19 -41.67 -8.74
N GLN A 163 -12.15 -42.97 -9.09
CA GLN A 163 -11.19 -43.55 -10.05
C GLN A 163 -11.11 -42.87 -11.43
N ARG A 164 -12.02 -41.94 -11.76
CA ARG A 164 -12.06 -41.17 -13.01
C ARG A 164 -12.37 -39.68 -12.84
N GLU A 165 -12.44 -39.17 -11.61
CA GLU A 165 -12.83 -37.79 -11.33
C GLU A 165 -11.77 -37.09 -10.48
N TYR A 166 -11.36 -35.90 -10.92
CA TYR A 166 -10.39 -35.04 -10.26
C TYR A 166 -11.08 -33.73 -9.88
N CYS A 167 -10.81 -33.22 -8.69
CA CYS A 167 -11.19 -31.86 -8.29
C CYS A 167 -9.96 -31.06 -7.89
N PHE A 168 -10.02 -29.75 -8.15
CA PHE A 168 -9.04 -28.79 -7.67
C PHE A 168 -9.48 -28.27 -6.31
N VAL A 169 -8.53 -28.10 -5.39
CA VAL A 169 -8.78 -27.53 -4.07
C VAL A 169 -7.91 -26.28 -3.91
N PRO A 170 -8.52 -25.08 -3.80
CA PRO A 170 -9.94 -24.78 -4.02
C PRO A 170 -10.38 -24.96 -5.50
N PRO A 171 -11.68 -25.13 -5.78
CA PRO A 171 -12.19 -25.18 -7.15
C PRO A 171 -11.87 -23.88 -7.90
N PHE A 172 -11.50 -23.95 -9.18
CA PHE A 172 -11.17 -22.74 -9.98
C PHE A 172 -12.26 -21.65 -9.96
N ARG A 173 -13.54 -22.02 -9.84
CA ARG A 173 -14.66 -21.07 -9.75
C ARG A 173 -14.68 -20.23 -8.47
N GLU A 174 -13.94 -20.65 -7.45
CA GLU A 174 -13.80 -19.95 -6.17
C GLU A 174 -12.50 -19.13 -6.11
N VAL A 175 -11.68 -19.18 -7.17
CA VAL A 175 -10.38 -18.50 -7.30
C VAL A 175 -10.44 -17.28 -8.24
N GLU A 176 -11.47 -17.19 -9.10
CA GLU A 176 -11.80 -15.99 -9.90
C GLU A 176 -12.53 -14.91 -9.07
#